data_AF-A0A6B1E9L0-F1
#
_entry.id   AF-A0A6B1E9L0-F1
#
_cell.length_a   1.000
_cell.length_b   1.000
_cell.length_c   1.000
_cell.angle_alpha   90.00
_cell.angle_beta   90.00
_cell.angle_gamma   90.00
#
_symmetry.space_group_name_H-M   'P 1'
#
loop_
_entity.id
_entity.type
_entity.pdbx_description
1 polymer ?
#
loop_
_entity_poly.entity_id
_entity_poly.type
_entity_poly.pdbx_seq_one_letter_code
_entity_poly.pdbx_strand_id
1 'polypeptide(L)'
;MLTDFYRFGRTTEVDMNIKDLDDDVARRLKEQAAAAGLSVQQYLRNELTRIASRRSPAELVSGREPMSRAEFLAIRQRLRDMDAS
;
A
#
# COMPACT_ATOMS: atom_id res chain seq x y z
N MET A 1 18.31 -22.08 2.33
CA MET A 1 17.54 -21.62 3.49
C MET A 1 17.56 -20.09 3.44
N LEU A 2 16.46 -19.48 2.99
CA LEU A 2 16.35 -18.04 2.72
C LEU A 2 15.27 -17.48 3.63
N THR A 3 15.71 -16.87 4.73
CA THR A 3 14.82 -16.10 5.59
C THR A 3 15.63 -14.94 6.14
N ASP A 4 15.41 -13.74 5.61
CA ASP A 4 15.36 -12.55 6.46
C ASP A 4 14.64 -11.38 5.78
N PHE A 5 13.37 -11.31 6.19
CA PHE A 5 12.49 -10.17 6.38
C PHE A 5 13.05 -8.75 6.16
N TYR A 6 12.32 -7.99 5.33
CA TYR A 6 11.94 -6.58 5.49
C TYR A 6 12.87 -5.72 6.36
N ARG A 7 14.12 -5.54 5.95
CA ARG A 7 14.91 -4.41 6.43
C ARG A 7 14.43 -3.16 5.70
N PHE A 8 13.90 -2.20 6.47
CA PHE A 8 13.76 -0.79 6.12
C PHE A 8 14.77 -0.44 5.03
N GLY A 9 14.27 -0.23 3.82
CA GLY A 9 15.09 0.03 2.67
C GLY A 9 16.03 1.17 3.02
N ARG A 10 17.34 0.93 2.91
CA ARG A 10 18.25 2.04 2.61
C ARG A 10 17.57 2.78 1.47
N THR A 11 17.21 4.05 1.65
CA THR A 11 16.86 4.93 0.56
C THR A 11 18.12 5.08 -0.28
N THR A 12 18.43 4.06 -1.08
CA THR A 12 19.25 4.22 -2.26
C THR A 12 18.51 5.26 -3.08
N GLU A 13 19.20 6.35 -3.42
CA GLU A 13 18.71 7.35 -4.36
C GLU A 13 18.47 6.64 -5.70
N VAL A 14 17.23 6.22 -5.92
CA VAL A 14 16.80 5.62 -7.18
C VAL A 14 16.13 6.73 -7.97
N ASP A 15 16.82 7.19 -9.01
CA ASP A 15 16.23 8.09 -9.99
C ASP A 15 15.29 7.31 -10.91
N MET A 16 14.04 7.75 -10.97
CA MET A 16 13.01 7.17 -11.84
C MET A 16 12.72 8.15 -12.97
N ASN A 17 12.96 7.69 -14.21
CA ASN A 17 12.54 8.41 -15.42
C ASN A 17 11.35 7.68 -16.06
N ILE A 18 10.26 8.41 -16.30
CA ILE A 18 9.06 7.89 -16.95
C ILE A 18 9.09 8.31 -18.42
N LYS A 19 9.20 7.34 -19.32
CA LYS A 19 9.20 7.57 -20.77
C LYS A 19 7.78 7.50 -21.32
N ASP A 20 7.58 8.17 -22.45
CA ASP A 20 6.35 8.13 -23.24
C ASP A 20 5.10 8.50 -22.42
N LEU A 21 5.26 9.43 -21.47
CA LEU A 21 4.15 9.97 -20.70
C LEU A 21 3.34 10.91 -21.58
N ASP A 22 2.05 10.64 -21.69
CA ASP A 22 1.11 11.49 -22.40
C ASP A 22 1.17 12.95 -21.89
N ASP A 23 1.19 13.91 -22.82
CA ASP A 23 1.33 15.34 -22.53
C ASP A 23 0.19 15.87 -21.65
N ASP A 24 -1.03 15.37 -21.82
CA ASP A 24 -2.17 15.75 -20.98
C ASP A 24 -2.02 15.22 -19.57
N VAL A 25 -1.45 14.02 -19.40
CA VAL A 25 -1.14 13.48 -18.07
C VAL A 25 -0.05 14.31 -17.40
N ALA A 26 1.01 14.65 -18.12
CA ALA A 26 2.08 15.50 -17.62
C ALA A 26 1.57 16.89 -17.20
N ARG A 27 0.67 17.48 -17.98
CA ARG A 27 0.02 18.76 -17.67
C ARG A 27 -0.83 18.67 -16.40
N ARG A 28 -1.69 17.66 -16.29
CA ARG A 28 -2.55 17.48 -15.11
C ARG A 28 -1.73 17.27 -13.84
N LEU A 29 -0.65 16.51 -13.90
CA LEU A 29 0.25 16.30 -12.75
C LEU A 29 0.93 17.61 -12.32
N LYS A 30 1.31 18.48 -13.27
CA LYS A 30 1.82 19.83 -12.97
C LYS A 30 0.78 20.70 -12.28
N GLU A 31 -0.45 20.71 -12.79
CA GLU A 31 -1.57 21.46 -12.20
C GLU A 31 -1.87 20.98 -10.77
N GLN A 32 -1.90 19.66 -10.54
CA GLN A 32 -2.13 19.07 -9.22
C GLN A 32 -0.99 19.39 -8.24
N ALA A 33 0.27 19.34 -8.70
CA ALA A 33 1.41 19.73 -7.88
C ALA A 33 1.35 21.20 -7.49
N ALA A 34 1.01 22.09 -8.45
CA ALA A 34 0.86 23.52 -8.20
C ALA A 34 -0.28 23.81 -7.20
N ALA A 35 -1.43 23.14 -7.35
CA ALA A 35 -2.55 23.25 -6.42
C ALA A 35 -2.18 22.80 -4.99
N ALA A 36 -1.27 21.83 -4.86
CA ALA A 36 -0.73 21.39 -3.58
C ALA A 36 0.42 22.26 -3.04
N GLY A 37 0.89 23.26 -3.80
CA GLY A 37 2.05 24.08 -3.43
C GLY A 37 3.38 23.30 -3.43
N LEU A 38 3.48 22.23 -4.23
CA LEU A 38 4.63 21.33 -4.29
C LEU A 38 5.33 21.39 -5.65
N SER A 39 6.61 21.01 -5.68
CA SER A 39 7.25 20.69 -6.96
C SER A 39 6.64 19.40 -7.53
N VAL A 40 6.68 19.24 -8.86
CA VAL A 40 6.16 18.04 -9.54
C VAL A 40 6.82 16.77 -9.00
N GLN A 41 8.14 16.80 -8.78
CA GLN A 41 8.86 15.65 -8.22
C GLN A 41 8.42 15.32 -6.79
N GLN A 42 8.23 16.34 -5.93
CA GLN A 42 7.73 16.12 -4.56
C GLN A 42 6.31 15.55 -4.57
N TYR A 43 5.44 16.09 -5.42
CA TYR A 43 4.08 15.60 -5.58
C TYR A 43 4.06 14.13 -6.02
N LEU A 44 4.82 13.80 -7.07
CA LEU A 44 4.93 12.42 -7.57
C LEU A 44 5.51 11.47 -6.53
N ARG A 45 6.53 11.88 -5.77
CA ARG A 45 7.08 11.07 -4.68
C ARG A 45 6.01 10.75 -3.64
N ASN A 46 5.21 11.74 -3.25
CA ASN A 46 4.13 11.54 -2.28
C ASN A 46 3.06 10.59 -2.83
N GLU A 47 2.67 10.75 -4.09
CA GLU A 47 1.70 9.87 -4.74
C GLU A 47 2.21 8.44 -4.89
N LEU A 48 3.46 8.25 -5.33
CA LEU A 48 4.08 6.93 -5.43
C LEU A 48 4.21 6.26 -4.06
N THR A 49 4.56 7.03 -3.02
CA THR A 49 4.59 6.53 -1.64
C THR A 49 3.20 6.10 -1.20
N ARG A 50 2.17 6.91 -1.48
CA ARG A 50 0.77 6.58 -1.18
C ARG A 50 0.31 5.31 -1.89
N ILE A 51 0.67 5.14 -3.16
CA ILE A 51 0.37 3.94 -3.95
C ILE A 51 1.06 2.72 -3.35
N ALA A 52 2.37 2.81 -3.09
CA ALA A 52 3.16 1.71 -2.51
C ALA A 52 2.75 1.35 -1.08
N SER A 53 2.22 2.31 -0.31
CA SER A 53 1.75 2.09 1.06
C SER A 53 0.46 1.27 1.11
N ARG A 54 -0.28 1.19 0.01
CA ARG A 54 -1.49 0.37 -0.07
C ARG A 54 -1.08 -1.08 -0.32
N ARG A 55 -1.19 -1.91 0.71
CA ARG A 55 -1.08 -3.37 0.56
C ARG A 55 -2.15 -3.85 -0.42
N SER A 56 -1.74 -4.65 -1.40
CA SER A 56 -2.66 -5.39 -2.25
C SER A 56 -3.49 -6.37 -1.40
N PRO A 57 -4.68 -6.78 -1.88
CA PRO A 57 -5.45 -7.84 -1.21
C PRO A 57 -4.65 -9.12 -0.97
N ALA A 58 -3.74 -9.48 -1.88
CA ALA A 58 -2.85 -10.62 -1.73
C ALA A 58 -1.86 -10.43 -0.56
N GLU A 59 -1.30 -9.23 -0.39
CA GLU A 59 -0.41 -8.89 0.73
C GLU A 59 -1.15 -8.80 2.07
N LEU A 60 -2.44 -8.46 2.05
CA LEU A 60 -3.29 -8.50 3.24
C LEU A 60 -3.59 -9.93 3.68
N VAL A 61 -3.71 -10.88 2.75
CA VAL A 61 -3.91 -12.30 3.05
C VAL A 61 -2.61 -12.96 3.52
N SER A 62 -1.47 -12.65 2.90
CA SER A 62 -0.17 -13.23 3.28
C SER A 62 0.38 -12.70 4.61
N GLY A 63 -0.03 -11.51 5.05
CA GLY A 63 0.36 -10.94 6.34
C GLY A 63 -0.46 -11.43 7.54
N ARG A 64 -1.45 -12.31 7.35
CA ARG A 64 -2.19 -12.94 8.43
C ARG A 64 -1.58 -14.31 8.71
N GLU A 65 -1.07 -14.51 9.93
CA GLU A 65 -0.93 -15.86 10.47
C GLU A 65 -2.30 -16.55 10.33
N PRO A 66 -2.37 -17.76 9.74
CA PRO A 66 -3.62 -18.47 9.65
C PRO A 66 -4.16 -18.68 11.06
N MET A 67 -5.33 -18.11 11.33
CA MET A 67 -6.02 -18.29 12.59
C MET A 67 -6.14 -19.78 12.91
N SER A 68 -5.81 -20.18 14.14
CA SER A 68 -5.92 -21.57 14.53
C SER A 68 -7.38 -22.02 14.43
N ARG A 69 -7.59 -23.32 14.17
CA ARG A 69 -8.94 -23.89 14.11
C ARG A 69 -9.73 -23.64 15.41
N ALA A 70 -9.05 -23.58 16.55
CA ALA A 70 -9.67 -23.29 17.84
C ALA A 70 -10.17 -21.84 17.93
N GLU A 71 -9.35 -20.87 17.53
CA GLU A 71 -9.74 -19.45 17.48
C GLU A 71 -10.89 -19.21 16.50
N PHE A 72 -10.87 -19.88 15.34
CA PHE A 72 -11.96 -19.79 14.37
C PHE A 72 -13.29 -20.27 14.95
N LEU A 73 -13.29 -21.42 15.63
CA LEU A 73 -14.49 -21.96 16.26
C LEU A 73 -15.01 -21.07 17.39
N ALA A 74 -14.11 -20.48 18.18
CA ALA A 74 -14.48 -19.55 19.25
C ALA A 74 -15.15 -18.28 18.72
N ILE A 75 -14.60 -17.68 17.65
CA ILE A 75 -15.22 -16.50 17.00
C ILE A 75 -16.57 -16.87 16.39
N ARG A 76 -16.65 -18.02 15.70
CA ARG A 76 -17.90 -18.47 15.08
C ARG A 76 -18.99 -18.77 16.11
N GLN A 77 -18.62 -19.25 17.29
CA GLN A 77 -19.57 -19.46 18.38
C GLN A 77 -20.07 -18.13 18.94
N ARG A 78 -19.16 -17.19 19.21
CA ARG A 78 -19.50 -15.86 19.72
C ARG A 78 -20.45 -15.08 18.80
N LEU A 79 -20.22 -15.14 17.48
CA LEU A 79 -21.11 -14.49 16.51
C LEU A 79 -22.51 -15.12 16.52
N ARG A 80 -22.59 -16.45 16.66
CA ARG A 80 -23.86 -17.16 16.74
C ARG A 80 -24.65 -16.83 18.01
N ASP A 81 -23.95 -16.65 19.12
CA ASP A 81 -24.55 -16.28 20.40
C ASP A 81 -25.05 -14.82 20.39
N MET A 82 -24.38 -13.94 19.64
CA MET A 82 -24.82 -12.56 19.40
C MET A 82 -26.04 -12.47 18.49
N ASP A 83 -26.14 -13.30 17.45
CA ASP A 83 -27.31 -13.35 16.55
C ASP A 83 -28.54 -14.03 17.20
N ALA A 84 -28.34 -14.73 18.32
CA ALA A 84 -29.38 -15.40 19.09
C ALA A 84 -29.93 -14.56 20.26
N SER A 85 -29.41 -13.35 20.48
CA SER A 85 -29.88 -12.36 21.47
C SER A 85 -30.57 -11.18 20.79
#